data_AF-A0A9D5DJY1-F1
#
_entry.id   AF-A0A9D5DJY1-F1
#
_cell.length_a   1.000
_cell.length_b   1.000
_cell.length_c   1.000
_cell.angle_alpha   90.00
_cell.angle_beta   90.00
_cell.angle_gamma   90.00
#
_symmetry.space_group_name_H-M   'P 1'
#
loop_
_entity.id
_entity.type
_entity.pdbx_description
1 polymer ?
#
loop_
_entity_poly.entity_id
_entity_poly.type
_entity_poly.pdbx_seq_one_letter_code
_entity_poly.pdbx_strand_id
1 'polypeptide(L)'
;MSKDKRERAIVYVGHIPFGLFEPQLEEYFSQFGKILRLKLSRSKKSGHSRGYAFIEFESMEVAEIAASTMNNYIIFKRSLKCHVLPKESIHPFIFTKSKKNKPLHSNKPLTQEEKQAKVKKSAASKQKKLIKISKILEKENINYKLPSM
;
A
#
# COMPACT_ATOMS: atom_id res chain seq x y z
N MET A 1 1.04 36.36 -14.22
CA MET A 1 1.96 35.54 -13.40
C MET A 1 1.50 34.11 -13.45
N SER A 2 2.25 33.29 -14.18
CA SER A 2 1.97 31.88 -14.43
C SER A 2 1.86 31.15 -13.10
N LYS A 3 0.77 30.42 -12.86
CA LYS A 3 0.69 29.47 -11.74
C LYS A 3 1.74 28.40 -12.02
N ASP A 4 2.88 28.48 -11.33
CA ASP A 4 3.94 27.49 -11.43
C ASP A 4 3.35 26.09 -11.29
N LYS A 5 3.57 25.28 -12.31
CA LYS A 5 3.11 23.91 -12.38
C LYS A 5 4.00 23.08 -11.46
N ARG A 6 3.81 23.23 -10.14
CA ARG A 6 4.55 22.49 -9.12
C ARG A 6 4.17 21.02 -9.24
N GLU A 7 5.09 20.23 -9.77
CA GLU A 7 4.91 18.79 -9.84
C GLU A 7 5.15 18.18 -8.47
N ARG A 8 4.27 17.27 -8.06
CA ARG A 8 4.44 16.54 -6.80
C ARG A 8 5.44 15.42 -7.01
N ALA A 9 6.27 15.19 -5.99
CA ALA A 9 7.23 14.11 -5.99
C ALA A 9 7.22 13.37 -4.65
N ILE A 10 7.57 12.09 -4.70
CA ILE A 10 7.66 11.25 -3.51
C ILE A 10 9.13 10.95 -3.25
N VAL A 11 9.57 11.20 -2.02
CA VAL A 11 10.88 10.82 -1.52
C VAL A 11 10.76 9.52 -0.73
N TYR A 12 11.60 8.56 -1.08
CA TYR A 12 11.86 7.39 -0.26
C TYR A 12 12.89 7.73 0.80
N VAL A 13 12.60 7.38 2.05
CA VAL A 13 13.51 7.52 3.19
C VAL A 13 13.72 6.14 3.81
N GLY A 14 14.93 5.60 3.72
CA GLY A 14 15.30 4.28 4.22
C GLY A 14 16.33 4.34 5.35
N HIS A 15 16.58 3.17 5.96
CA HIS A 15 17.50 2.99 7.09
C HIS A 15 17.13 3.78 8.36
N ILE A 16 15.85 4.11 8.50
CA ILE A 16 15.32 4.87 9.62
C ILE A 16 15.56 4.09 10.93
N PRO A 17 16.16 4.70 11.97
CA PRO A 17 16.39 4.05 13.25
C PRO A 17 15.08 3.71 13.98
N PHE A 18 15.12 2.66 14.79
CA PHE A 18 14.01 2.30 15.66
C PHE A 18 13.81 3.42 16.69
N GLY A 19 12.62 4.01 16.73
CA GLY A 19 12.28 5.16 17.59
C GLY A 19 12.00 6.45 16.83
N LEU A 20 12.37 6.52 15.54
CA LEU A 20 12.05 7.66 14.68
C LEU A 20 10.75 7.36 13.92
N PHE A 21 9.67 8.04 14.32
CA PHE A 21 8.32 7.83 13.80
C PHE A 21 7.87 8.99 12.91
N GLU A 22 6.64 8.87 12.40
CA GLU A 22 6.00 9.86 11.54
C GLU A 22 6.08 11.31 12.05
N PRO A 23 5.79 11.66 13.32
CA PRO A 23 5.82 13.05 13.76
C PRO A 23 7.23 13.64 13.71
N GLN A 24 8.26 12.85 14.07
CA GLN A 24 9.64 13.33 13.98
C GLN A 24 10.06 13.49 12.52
N LEU A 25 9.72 12.53 11.64
CA LEU A 25 10.00 12.68 10.21
C LEU A 25 9.29 13.91 9.63
N GLU A 26 8.04 14.16 10.01
CA GLU A 26 7.29 15.31 9.53
C GLU A 26 7.97 16.61 9.96
N GLU A 27 8.38 16.73 11.22
CA GLU A 27 9.12 17.89 11.73
C GLU A 27 10.44 18.09 10.97
N TYR A 28 11.27 17.04 10.85
CA TYR A 28 12.55 17.11 10.14
C TYR A 28 12.40 17.45 8.66
N PHE A 29 11.39 16.92 7.97
CA PHE A 29 11.24 17.14 6.54
C PHE A 29 10.42 18.41 6.21
N SER A 30 9.67 18.94 7.17
CA SER A 30 8.90 20.18 7.01
C SER A 30 9.79 21.41 6.79
N GLN A 31 11.05 21.37 7.23
CA GLN A 31 12.02 22.44 7.03
C GLN A 31 12.36 22.68 5.55
N PHE A 32 12.26 21.63 4.71
CA PHE A 32 12.54 21.75 3.27
C PHE A 32 11.34 22.32 2.51
N GLY A 33 10.12 22.01 2.97
CA GLY A 33 8.89 22.54 2.39
C GLY A 33 7.67 21.75 2.80
N LYS A 34 6.54 22.08 2.15
CA LYS A 34 5.22 21.54 2.50
C LYS A 34 5.10 20.06 2.15
N ILE A 35 4.90 19.25 3.19
CA ILE A 35 4.59 17.81 3.09
C ILE A 35 3.08 17.67 2.90
N LEU A 36 2.68 16.90 1.89
CA LEU A 36 1.27 16.57 1.63
C LEU A 36 0.87 15.26 2.31
N ARG A 37 1.74 14.25 2.25
CA ARG A 37 1.48 12.93 2.81
C ARG A 37 2.77 12.33 3.33
N LEU A 38 2.67 11.65 4.47
CA LEU A 38 3.77 10.91 5.05
C LEU A 38 3.28 9.53 5.49
N LYS A 39 4.07 8.50 5.22
CA LYS A 39 3.77 7.14 5.65
C LYS A 39 5.04 6.37 6.01
N LEU A 40 5.17 6.01 7.28
CA LEU A 40 6.14 5.02 7.72
C LEU A 40 5.61 3.61 7.42
N SER A 41 6.43 2.77 6.79
CA SER A 41 6.06 1.40 6.51
C SER A 41 6.20 0.55 7.77
N ARG A 42 5.13 -0.17 8.13
CA ARG A 42 5.07 -1.02 9.33
C ARG A 42 4.74 -2.47 8.97
N SER A 43 5.25 -3.41 9.77
CA SER A 43 4.94 -4.83 9.64
C SER A 43 3.46 -5.08 9.94
N LYS A 44 2.78 -5.83 9.07
CA LYS A 44 1.37 -6.18 9.28
C LYS A 44 1.14 -7.12 10.46
N LYS A 45 2.16 -7.92 10.83
CA LYS A 45 2.07 -8.90 11.92
C LYS A 45 2.35 -8.26 13.27
N SER A 46 3.48 -7.56 13.38
CA SER A 46 3.97 -7.03 14.66
C SER A 46 3.69 -5.54 14.86
N GLY A 47 3.26 -4.80 13.83
CA GLY A 47 3.07 -3.35 13.91
C GLY A 47 4.37 -2.52 13.96
N HIS A 48 5.53 -3.18 14.05
CA HIS A 48 6.82 -2.52 14.16
C HIS A 48 7.22 -1.82 12.85
N SER A 49 7.99 -0.74 12.94
CA SER A 49 8.56 -0.07 11.77
C SER A 49 9.43 -1.03 10.97
N ARG A 50 9.32 -0.95 9.64
CA ARG A 50 10.21 -1.66 8.71
C ARG A 50 11.49 -0.87 8.41
N GLY A 51 11.67 0.29 9.03
CA GLY A 51 12.86 1.15 8.86
C GLY A 51 12.86 1.96 7.56
N TYR A 52 11.69 2.19 6.96
CA TYR A 52 11.57 3.06 5.79
C TYR A 52 10.20 3.75 5.71
N ALA A 53 10.18 4.93 5.10
CA ALA A 53 9.03 5.79 4.93
C ALA A 53 8.96 6.37 3.50
N PHE A 54 7.77 6.86 3.15
CA PHE A 54 7.51 7.63 1.95
C PHE A 54 6.95 8.99 2.32
N ILE A 55 7.47 10.04 1.70
CA ILE A 55 7.08 11.43 1.93
C ILE A 55 6.71 12.05 0.58
N GLU A 56 5.48 12.54 0.45
CA GLU A 56 5.01 13.28 -0.73
C GLU A 56 5.15 14.78 -0.47
N PHE A 57 5.94 15.45 -1.29
CA PHE A 57 6.09 16.90 -1.27
C PHE A 57 5.21 17.57 -2.32
N GLU A 58 4.84 18.83 -2.06
CA GLU A 58 4.09 19.66 -3.01
C GLU A 58 4.91 20.04 -4.25
N SER A 59 6.24 20.13 -4.14
CA SER A 59 7.16 20.51 -5.22
C SER A 59 8.26 19.46 -5.43
N MET A 60 8.54 19.16 -6.70
CA MET A 60 9.59 18.24 -7.13
C MET A 60 10.99 18.77 -6.80
N GLU A 61 11.22 20.07 -6.99
CA GLU A 61 12.49 20.72 -6.63
C GLU A 61 12.80 20.55 -5.14
N VAL A 62 11.78 20.73 -4.28
CA VAL A 62 11.91 20.53 -2.83
C VAL A 62 12.22 19.07 -2.51
N ALA A 63 11.58 18.13 -3.19
CA ALA A 63 11.84 16.70 -2.99
C ALA A 63 13.28 16.32 -3.36
N GLU A 64 13.81 16.86 -4.45
CA GLU A 64 15.19 16.63 -4.89
C GLU A 64 16.22 17.21 -3.92
N ILE A 65 15.98 18.44 -3.45
CA ILE A 65 16.83 19.09 -2.44
C ILE A 65 16.81 18.30 -1.13
N ALA A 66 15.61 17.93 -0.64
CA ALA A 66 15.46 17.15 0.59
C ALA A 66 16.13 15.78 0.47
N ALA A 67 15.96 15.10 -0.67
CA ALA A 67 16.60 13.81 -0.93
C ALA A 67 18.13 13.94 -0.94
N SER A 68 18.68 14.90 -1.67
CA SER A 68 20.13 15.11 -1.79
C SER A 68 20.76 15.49 -0.46
N THR A 69 20.11 16.38 0.30
CA THR A 69 20.63 16.89 1.59
C THR A 69 20.60 15.82 2.67
N MET A 70 19.52 15.03 2.74
CA MET A 70 19.36 14.03 3.80
C MET A 70 19.96 12.66 3.46
N ASN A 71 20.40 12.45 2.22
CA ASN A 71 21.04 11.19 1.85
C ASN A 71 22.39 11.05 2.56
N ASN A 72 22.60 9.90 3.19
CA ASN A 72 23.74 9.57 4.06
C ASN A 72 23.83 10.37 5.38
N TYR A 73 22.80 11.16 5.74
CA TYR A 73 22.77 11.84 7.03
C TYR A 73 22.69 10.83 8.19
N ILE A 74 23.55 10.97 9.19
CA ILE A 74 23.67 10.01 10.29
C ILE A 74 22.74 10.40 11.44
N ILE A 75 21.79 9.52 11.76
CA ILE A 75 20.89 9.65 12.91
C ILE A 75 20.96 8.37 13.75
N PHE A 76 21.19 8.50 15.06
CA PHE A 76 21.29 7.36 15.99
C PHE A 76 22.24 6.24 15.50
N LYS A 77 23.42 6.62 14.99
CA LYS A 77 24.43 5.72 14.41
C LYS A 77 24.00 4.99 13.13
N ARG A 78 22.94 5.44 12.45
CA ARG A 78 22.50 4.92 11.15
C ARG A 78 22.50 6.02 10.10
N SER A 79 23.06 5.75 8.93
CA SER A 79 22.99 6.65 7.78
C SER A 79 21.65 6.47 7.06
N LEU A 80 20.86 7.54 6.95
CA LEU A 80 19.63 7.55 6.17
C LEU A 80 19.93 7.38 4.68
N LYS A 81 19.03 6.68 3.98
CA LYS A 81 19.10 6.57 2.51
C LYS A 81 17.91 7.28 1.91
N CYS A 82 18.17 8.39 1.22
CA CYS A 82 17.12 9.25 0.66
C CYS A 82 17.27 9.34 -0.86
N HIS A 83 16.18 9.13 -1.59
CA HIS A 83 16.14 9.37 -3.04
C HIS A 83 14.71 9.66 -3.49
N VAL A 84 14.59 10.43 -4.56
CA VAL A 84 13.31 10.68 -5.23
C VAL A 84 12.88 9.41 -5.97
N LEU A 85 11.61 9.05 -5.85
CA LEU A 85 11.04 7.91 -6.57
C LEU A 85 10.58 8.35 -7.96
N PRO A 86 11.01 7.64 -9.03
CA PRO A 86 10.50 7.89 -10.38
C PRO A 86 9.02 7.49 -10.45
N LYS A 87 8.24 8.22 -11.26
CA LYS A 87 6.77 8.10 -11.30
C LYS A 87 6.29 6.69 -11.66
N GLU A 88 7.09 5.96 -12.44
CA GLU A 88 6.80 4.58 -12.87
C GLU A 88 6.91 3.57 -11.72
N SER A 89 7.77 3.85 -10.72
CA SER A 89 7.96 2.98 -9.55
C SER A 89 6.95 3.24 -8.43
N ILE A 90 6.17 4.32 -8.53
CA ILE A 90 5.20 4.73 -7.52
C ILE A 90 3.97 3.82 -7.65
N HIS A 91 3.85 2.87 -6.74
CA HIS A 91 2.65 2.05 -6.67
C HIS A 91 1.43 2.89 -6.21
N PRO A 92 0.26 2.80 -6.87
CA PRO A 92 -0.91 3.64 -6.57
C PRO A 92 -1.38 3.59 -5.11
N PHE A 93 -1.10 2.46 -4.44
CA PHE A 93 -1.58 2.20 -3.08
C PHE A 93 -0.57 2.50 -1.96
N ILE A 94 0.54 3.20 -2.24
CA ILE A 94 1.56 3.54 -1.21
C ILE A 94 0.90 4.22 -0.01
N PHE A 95 0.15 5.29 -0.26
CA PHE A 95 -0.51 6.07 0.80
C PHE A 95 -1.94 5.63 1.10
N THR A 96 -2.44 4.58 0.46
CA THR A 96 -3.77 4.05 0.78
C THR A 96 -3.76 3.48 2.19
N LYS A 97 -4.81 3.80 2.95
CA LYS A 97 -5.02 3.23 4.28
C LYS A 97 -5.13 1.72 4.10
N SER A 98 -4.33 0.96 4.83
CA SER A 98 -4.49 -0.49 4.86
C SER A 98 -5.92 -0.75 5.33
N LYS A 99 -6.72 -1.51 4.58
CA LYS A 99 -8.02 -2.01 5.07
C LYS A 99 -7.72 -2.56 6.46
N LYS A 100 -8.39 -2.04 7.51
CA LYS A 100 -8.24 -2.58 8.87
C LYS A 100 -8.29 -4.10 8.71
N ASN A 101 -7.17 -4.77 9.01
CA ASN A 101 -7.13 -6.21 8.89
C ASN A 101 -8.23 -6.70 9.84
N LYS A 102 -9.36 -7.16 9.30
CA LYS A 102 -10.28 -7.96 10.11
C LYS A 102 -9.39 -9.06 10.70
N PRO A 103 -9.43 -9.31 12.02
CA PRO A 103 -8.63 -10.36 12.62
C PRO A 103 -8.81 -11.62 11.77
N LEU A 104 -7.70 -12.18 11.29
CA LEU A 104 -7.72 -13.21 10.25
C LEU A 104 -8.48 -14.45 10.72
N HIS A 105 -8.56 -14.65 12.03
CA HIS A 105 -9.54 -15.48 12.70
C HIS A 105 -10.09 -14.73 13.91
N SER A 106 -11.37 -14.38 13.90
CA SER A 106 -12.09 -14.37 15.17
C SER A 106 -12.11 -15.82 15.66
N ASN A 107 -11.56 -16.12 16.84
CA ASN A 107 -11.77 -17.41 17.52
C ASN A 107 -13.22 -17.53 18.03
N LYS A 108 -14.20 -16.98 17.29
CA LYS A 108 -15.61 -17.09 17.59
C LYS A 108 -16.09 -18.38 16.90
N PRO A 109 -16.53 -19.39 17.66
CA PRO A 109 -17.09 -20.60 17.06
C PRO A 109 -18.29 -20.19 16.22
N LEU A 110 -18.29 -20.57 14.93
CA LEU A 110 -19.41 -20.33 14.04
C LEU A 110 -20.62 -21.16 14.51
N THR A 111 -21.76 -20.51 14.68
CA THR A 111 -23.04 -21.20 14.89
C THR A 111 -23.41 -22.05 13.67
N GLN A 112 -24.28 -23.05 13.88
CA GLN A 112 -24.71 -23.96 12.80
C GLN A 112 -25.30 -23.18 11.60
N GLU A 113 -26.05 -22.11 11.86
CA GLU A 113 -26.61 -21.23 10.83
C GLU A 113 -25.53 -20.49 10.02
N GLU A 114 -24.50 -19.96 10.68
CA GLU A 114 -23.39 -19.29 10.02
C GLU A 114 -22.55 -20.27 9.17
N LYS A 115 -22.40 -21.52 9.62
CA LYS A 115 -21.77 -22.60 8.82
C LYS A 115 -22.59 -22.88 7.56
N GLN A 116 -23.90 -23.06 7.70
CA GLN A 116 -24.80 -23.28 6.55
C GLN A 116 -24.79 -22.09 5.58
N ALA A 117 -24.80 -20.86 6.09
CA ALA A 117 -24.76 -19.64 5.26
C ALA A 117 -23.45 -19.52 4.46
N LYS A 118 -22.29 -19.91 5.05
CA LYS A 118 -21.01 -19.96 4.31
C LYS A 118 -21.02 -21.01 3.21
N VAL A 119 -21.54 -22.22 3.48
CA VAL A 119 -21.65 -23.29 2.49
C VAL A 119 -22.54 -22.84 1.32
N LYS A 120 -23.73 -22.28 1.62
CA LYS A 120 -24.67 -21.73 0.62
C LYS A 120 -24.05 -20.61 -0.22
N LYS A 121 -23.33 -19.66 0.41
CA LYS A 121 -22.60 -18.60 -0.30
C LYS A 121 -21.52 -19.16 -1.22
N SER A 122 -20.79 -20.19 -0.80
CA SER A 122 -19.76 -20.83 -1.62
C SER A 122 -20.36 -21.53 -2.85
N ALA A 123 -21.51 -22.21 -2.69
CA ALA A 123 -22.24 -22.88 -3.76
C ALA A 123 -22.78 -21.87 -4.78
N ALA A 124 -23.39 -20.77 -4.31
CA ALA A 124 -23.89 -19.71 -5.18
C ALA A 124 -22.77 -19.05 -6.02
N SER A 125 -21.60 -18.84 -5.42
CA SER A 125 -20.44 -18.27 -6.13
C SER A 125 -19.89 -19.24 -7.19
N LYS A 126 -19.84 -20.55 -6.88
CA LYS A 126 -19.47 -21.60 -7.85
C LYS A 126 -20.48 -21.66 -9.01
N GLN A 127 -21.78 -21.63 -8.73
CA GLN A 127 -22.84 -21.62 -9.75
C GLN A 127 -22.72 -20.41 -10.68
N LYS A 128 -22.51 -19.20 -10.14
CA LYS A 128 -22.27 -18.00 -10.96
C LYS A 128 -21.07 -18.14 -11.87
N LYS A 129 -20.00 -18.79 -11.40
CA LYS A 129 -18.79 -19.05 -12.20
C LYS A 129 -19.07 -20.05 -13.32
N LEU A 130 -19.84 -21.11 -13.04
CA LEU A 130 -20.26 -22.11 -14.03
C LEU A 130 -21.14 -21.49 -15.12
N ILE A 131 -22.13 -20.67 -14.74
CA ILE A 131 -22.99 -19.95 -15.70
C ILE A 131 -22.17 -18.99 -16.57
N LYS A 132 -21.13 -18.37 -16.00
CA LYS A 132 -20.24 -17.51 -16.79
C LYS A 132 -19.41 -18.31 -17.80
N ILE A 133 -18.93 -19.49 -17.40
CA ILE A 133 -18.17 -20.38 -18.29
C ILE A 133 -19.07 -20.92 -19.40
N SER A 134 -20.31 -21.34 -19.08
CA SER A 134 -21.24 -21.85 -20.10
C SER A 134 -21.53 -20.83 -21.19
N LYS A 135 -21.78 -19.56 -20.82
CA LYS A 135 -22.00 -18.46 -21.79
C LYS A 135 -20.79 -18.21 -22.69
N ILE A 136 -19.57 -18.43 -22.19
CA ILE A 136 -18.34 -18.26 -22.99
C ILE A 136 -18.20 -19.42 -23.98
N LEU A 137 -18.45 -20.66 -23.53
CA LEU A 137 -18.39 -21.84 -24.38
C LEU A 137 -19.43 -21.81 -25.51
N GLU A 138 -20.66 -21.34 -25.22
CA GLU A 138 -21.71 -21.12 -26.22
C GLU A 138 -21.31 -20.07 -27.26
N LYS A 139 -20.66 -18.98 -26.83
CA LYS A 139 -20.23 -17.90 -27.74
C LYS A 139 -19.10 -18.32 -28.68
N GLU A 140 -18.16 -19.13 -28.19
CA GLU A 140 -16.99 -19.59 -28.94
C GLU A 140 -17.27 -20.89 -29.72
N ASN A 141 -18.51 -21.42 -29.66
CA ASN A 141 -18.93 -22.67 -30.31
C ASN A 141 -18.05 -23.88 -29.93
N ILE A 142 -17.56 -23.89 -28.68
CA ILE A 142 -16.67 -24.93 -28.16
C ILE A 142 -17.52 -26.01 -27.50
N ASN A 143 -17.54 -27.21 -28.10
CA ASN A 143 -18.21 -28.38 -27.53
C ASN A 143 -17.37 -28.99 -26.40
N TYR A 144 -17.41 -28.36 -25.22
CA TYR A 144 -16.72 -28.81 -24.02
C TYR A 144 -17.70 -29.25 -22.93
N LYS A 145 -17.65 -30.53 -22.56
CA LYS A 145 -18.45 -31.10 -21.48
C LYS A 145 -17.77 -30.82 -20.14
N LEU A 146 -18.37 -29.94 -19.32
CA LEU A 146 -17.85 -29.67 -17.99
C LEU A 146 -17.85 -30.95 -17.14
N PRO A 147 -16.76 -31.29 -16.43
CA PRO A 147 -16.73 -32.40 -15.49
C PRO A 147 -17.73 -32.17 -14.35
N SER A 148 -18.50 -33.20 -13.96
CA SER A 148 -19.31 -33.12 -12.74
C SER A 148 -18.37 -33.10 -11.52
N MET A 149 -18.59 -32.15 -10.61
CA MET A 149 -17.94 -32.13 -9.30
C MET A 149 -18.70 -32.96 -8.27
#